data_AF-A0A1X0R1C5-F1
#
_entry.id   AF-A0A1X0R1C5-F1
#
_cell.length_a   1.000
_cell.length_b   1.000
_cell.length_c   1.000
_cell.angle_alpha   90.00
_cell.angle_beta   90.00
_cell.angle_gamma   90.00
#
_symmetry.space_group_name_H-M   'P 1'
#
loop_
_entity.id
_entity.type
_entity.pdbx_description
1 polymer ?
#
loop_
_entity_poly.entity_id
_entity_poly.type
_entity_poly.pdbx_seq_one_letter_code
_entity_poly.pdbx_strand_id
1 'polypeptide(L)'
;MKRLLQKFQDLKISKSTVYNFVRTEYNLSLKKAQFQPVDRSSEEKIQERFDWVHKWKCTDMDFRTNRVLLDESVFHINLKRSMTWSKKKDFLLWSQCPKPEHKQQRF
;
A
#
# COMPACT_ATOMS: atom_id res chain seq x y z
N MET A 1 13.28 4.37 -30.16
CA MET A 1 14.13 3.79 -29.09
C MET A 1 15.60 3.59 -29.51
N LYS A 2 15.92 2.96 -30.65
CA LYS A 2 17.32 2.66 -31.05
C LYS A 2 18.28 3.88 -31.04
N ARG A 3 17.86 5.02 -31.60
CA ARG A 3 18.65 6.28 -31.60
C ARG A 3 18.90 6.88 -30.21
N LEU A 4 17.98 6.66 -29.26
CA LEU A 4 18.11 7.14 -27.88
C LEU A 4 19.13 6.29 -27.12
N LEU A 5 19.01 4.96 -27.26
CA LEU A 5 19.97 4.02 -26.67
C LEU A 5 21.39 4.26 -27.20
N GLN A 6 21.54 4.59 -28.49
CA GLN A 6 22.83 4.90 -29.10
C GLN A 6 23.52 6.12 -28.46
N LYS A 7 22.77 7.15 -28.05
CA LYS A 7 23.31 8.35 -27.38
C LYS A 7 23.76 8.11 -25.94
N PHE A 8 23.35 6.99 -25.35
CA PHE A 8 23.61 6.65 -23.95
C PHE A 8 24.33 5.30 -23.80
N GLN A 9 25.02 4.83 -24.85
CA GLN A 9 25.70 3.53 -24.84
C GLN A 9 26.76 3.43 -23.73
N ASP A 10 27.46 4.53 -23.45
CA ASP A 10 28.50 4.57 -22.40
C ASP A 10 27.98 5.06 -21.05
N LEU A 11 26.68 5.39 -20.97
CA LEU A 11 26.08 5.96 -19.77
C LEU A 11 25.84 4.86 -18.73
N LYS A 12 26.84 4.63 -17.88
CA LYS A 12 26.74 3.70 -16.75
C LYS A 12 26.33 4.44 -15.49
N ILE A 13 25.02 4.51 -15.25
CA ILE A 13 24.47 5.14 -14.04
C ILE A 13 24.23 4.09 -12.97
N SER A 14 24.71 4.35 -11.75
CA SER A 14 24.42 3.52 -10.59
C SER A 14 23.01 3.77 -10.05
N LYS A 15 22.42 2.77 -9.36
CA LYS A 15 21.10 2.93 -8.73
C LYS A 15 21.07 4.08 -7.71
N SER A 16 22.18 4.31 -6.98
CA SER A 16 22.29 5.40 -6.02
C SER A 16 22.36 6.77 -6.70
N THR A 17 23.01 6.87 -7.86
CA THR A 17 23.02 8.10 -8.66
C THR A 17 21.61 8.50 -9.08
N VAL A 18 20.80 7.55 -9.57
CA VAL A 18 19.38 7.82 -9.90
C VAL A 18 18.60 8.23 -8.65
N TYR A 19 18.76 7.50 -7.54
CA TYR A 19 18.07 7.81 -6.28
C TYR A 19 18.41 9.23 -5.79
N ASN A 20 19.69 9.60 -5.78
CA ASN A 20 20.13 10.91 -5.33
C ASN A 20 19.61 12.03 -6.23
N PHE A 21 19.72 11.86 -7.55
CA PHE A 21 19.21 12.83 -8.53
C PHE A 21 17.70 13.08 -8.35
N VAL A 22 16.91 12.02 -8.21
CA VAL A 22 15.45 12.13 -7.97
C VAL A 22 15.17 12.80 -6.62
N ARG A 23 16.00 12.55 -5.61
CA ARG A 23 15.85 13.14 -4.27
C ARG A 23 16.26 14.61 -4.21
N THR A 24 17.33 15.02 -4.90
CA THR A 24 17.89 16.38 -4.87
C THR A 24 17.21 17.29 -5.88
N GLU A 25 17.15 16.88 -7.15
CA GLU A 25 16.67 17.74 -8.23
C GLU A 25 15.14 17.87 -8.23
N TYR A 26 14.45 16.77 -7.93
CA TYR A 26 12.98 16.74 -7.94
C TYR A 26 12.37 16.87 -6.54
N ASN A 27 13.18 17.01 -5.50
CA ASN A 27 12.73 17.07 -4.10
C ASN A 27 11.74 15.94 -3.73
N LEU A 28 11.94 14.76 -4.31
CA LEU A 28 11.13 13.58 -4.03
C LEU A 28 11.75 12.76 -2.89
N SER A 29 10.90 12.02 -2.21
CA SER A 29 11.29 11.09 -1.16
C SER A 29 10.57 9.78 -1.38
N LEU A 30 11.30 8.68 -1.20
CA LEU A 30 10.74 7.34 -1.29
C LEU A 30 10.07 7.01 0.05
N LYS A 31 8.75 6.82 0.03
CA LYS A 31 7.94 6.54 1.22
C LYS A 31 7.18 5.23 1.05
N LYS A 32 6.79 4.62 2.17
CA LYS A 32 5.88 3.47 2.14
C LYS A 32 4.44 3.98 1.93
N ALA A 33 3.85 3.65 0.79
CA ALA A 33 2.43 3.84 0.55
C ALA A 33 1.63 2.85 1.40
N GLN A 34 0.64 3.39 2.12
CA GLN A 34 -0.38 2.59 2.78
C GLN A 34 -1.67 2.78 2.00
N PHE A 35 -2.12 1.70 1.37
CA PHE A 35 -3.38 1.68 0.66
C PHE A 35 -4.45 1.17 1.61
N GLN A 36 -5.54 1.92 1.71
CA GLN A 36 -6.67 1.58 2.55
C GLN A 36 -7.93 1.59 1.67
N PRO A 37 -8.81 0.59 1.79
CA PRO A 37 -10.02 0.54 0.98
C PRO A 37 -10.90 1.75 1.31
N VAL A 38 -11.43 2.44 0.29
CA VAL A 38 -12.31 3.60 0.46
C VAL A 38 -13.55 3.22 1.29
N ASP A 39 -14.16 2.08 0.96
CA ASP A 39 -15.29 1.51 1.69
C ASP A 39 -14.99 1.25 3.17
N ARG A 40 -13.71 1.05 3.54
CA ARG A 40 -13.33 0.88 4.94
C ARG A 40 -13.55 2.18 5.73
N SER A 41 -13.51 3.34 5.07
CA SER A 41 -13.62 4.66 5.68
C SER A 41 -15.03 5.25 5.64
N SER A 42 -16.05 4.53 5.16
CA SER A 42 -17.44 4.98 5.28
C SER A 42 -17.90 4.95 6.75
N GLU A 43 -18.69 5.93 7.17
CA GLU A 43 -19.21 6.04 8.54
C GLU A 43 -19.92 4.75 8.99
N GLU A 44 -20.77 4.18 8.13
CA GLU A 44 -21.48 2.92 8.38
C GLU A 44 -20.52 1.76 8.72
N LYS A 45 -19.49 1.56 7.90
CA LYS A 45 -18.45 0.52 8.14
C LYS A 45 -17.56 0.82 9.33
N ILE A 46 -17.41 2.08 9.72
CA ILE A 46 -16.70 2.44 10.96
C ILE A 46 -17.56 2.02 12.15
N GLN A 47 -18.85 2.34 12.15
CA GLN A 47 -19.79 1.98 13.21
C GLN A 47 -19.95 0.45 13.34
N GLU A 48 -20.15 -0.27 12.23
CA GLU A 48 -20.25 -1.74 12.24
C GLU A 48 -19.02 -2.39 12.91
N ARG A 49 -17.82 -1.90 12.61
CA ARG A 49 -16.58 -2.40 13.23
C ARG A 49 -16.50 -2.04 14.71
N PHE A 50 -16.93 -0.85 15.08
CA PHE A 50 -16.98 -0.41 16.47
C PHE A 50 -17.90 -1.32 17.28
N ASP A 51 -19.13 -1.56 16.80
CA ASP A 51 -20.11 -2.42 17.45
C ASP A 51 -19.63 -3.86 17.55
N TRP A 52 -19.00 -4.38 16.49
CA TRP A 52 -18.41 -5.72 16.48
C TRP A 52 -17.31 -5.85 17.54
N VAL A 53 -16.36 -4.90 17.59
CA VAL A 53 -15.30 -4.90 18.61
C VAL A 53 -15.90 -4.80 20.01
N HIS A 54 -16.92 -3.96 20.19
CA HIS A 54 -17.55 -3.77 21.49
C HIS A 54 -18.28 -5.03 21.97
N LYS A 55 -18.99 -5.73 21.06
CA LYS A 55 -19.65 -7.02 21.35
C LYS A 55 -18.66 -8.07 21.86
N TRP A 56 -17.52 -8.21 21.18
CA TRP A 56 -16.52 -9.22 21.54
C TRP A 56 -15.63 -8.81 22.72
N LYS A 57 -15.45 -7.50 22.95
CA LYS A 57 -14.76 -7.00 24.15
C LYS A 57 -15.47 -7.40 25.44
N CYS A 58 -16.79 -7.58 25.39
CA CYS A 58 -17.58 -8.06 26.53
C CYS A 58 -17.49 -9.58 26.74
N THR A 59 -16.82 -10.32 25.85
CA THR A 59 -16.62 -11.77 25.99
C THR A 59 -15.23 -12.04 26.57
N ASP A 60 -15.11 -12.99 27.50
CA ASP A 60 -13.83 -13.46 28.06
C ASP A 60 -13.07 -14.37 27.07
N MET A 61 -12.95 -13.92 25.82
CA MET A 61 -12.25 -14.66 24.77
C MET A 61 -10.90 -14.01 24.54
N ASP A 62 -9.83 -14.65 25.04
CA ASP A 62 -8.46 -14.18 24.79
C ASP A 62 -8.01 -14.50 23.36
N PHE A 63 -8.24 -13.52 22.52
CA PHE A 63 -7.82 -13.49 21.13
C PHE A 63 -6.31 -13.55 20.91
N ARG A 64 -5.47 -13.32 21.92
CA ARG A 64 -4.01 -13.46 21.77
C ARG A 64 -3.55 -14.91 21.88
N THR A 65 -4.28 -15.71 22.64
CA THR A 65 -3.86 -17.07 23.00
C THR A 65 -4.49 -18.13 22.09
N ASN A 66 -5.70 -17.87 21.56
CA ASN A 66 -6.50 -18.88 20.84
C ASN A 66 -6.78 -18.58 19.34
N ARG A 67 -5.89 -17.89 18.61
CA ARG A 67 -6.17 -17.52 17.19
C ARG A 67 -5.43 -18.39 16.16
N VAL A 68 -6.20 -19.09 15.32
CA VAL A 68 -5.79 -19.52 13.98
C VAL A 68 -6.50 -18.61 12.97
N LEU A 69 -5.76 -17.75 12.29
CA LEU A 69 -6.28 -16.90 11.23
C LEU A 69 -6.08 -17.61 9.89
N LEU A 70 -7.17 -18.01 9.26
CA LEU A 70 -7.18 -18.51 7.88
C LEU A 70 -7.68 -17.39 6.98
N ASP A 71 -6.74 -16.64 6.40
CA ASP A 71 -7.06 -15.64 5.37
C ASP A 71 -6.02 -15.72 4.25
N GLU A 72 -6.50 -16.08 3.06
CA GLU A 72 -5.71 -16.17 1.82
C GLU A 72 -5.11 -14.79 1.45
N SER A 73 -5.77 -13.70 1.85
CA SER A 73 -5.37 -12.34 1.47
C SER A 73 -4.08 -11.86 2.14
N VAL A 74 -3.70 -12.44 3.27
CA VAL A 74 -2.45 -12.13 3.99
C VAL A 74 -1.21 -12.39 3.13
N PHE A 75 -1.25 -13.42 2.27
CA PHE A 75 -0.14 -13.76 1.39
C PHE A 75 0.05 -12.75 0.25
N HIS A 76 -1.02 -12.11 -0.21
CA HIS A 76 -0.97 -11.16 -1.32
C HIS A 76 -0.48 -9.76 -0.93
N ILE A 77 -0.59 -9.35 0.34
CA ILE A 77 -0.19 -8.00 0.80
C ILE A 77 1.33 -7.82 0.74
N ASN A 78 2.10 -8.89 0.98
CA ASN A 78 3.57 -8.85 0.95
C ASN A 78 4.16 -8.82 -0.47
N LEU A 79 3.37 -9.11 -1.51
CA LEU A 79 3.84 -9.14 -2.90
C LEU A 79 3.67 -7.79 -3.63
N LYS A 80 2.94 -6.83 -3.05
CA LYS A 80 2.75 -5.50 -3.65
C LYS A 80 3.95 -4.60 -3.36
N ARG A 81 4.47 -3.93 -4.39
CA ARG A 81 5.43 -2.83 -4.24
C ARG A 81 4.79 -1.71 -3.42
N SER A 82 5.10 -1.65 -2.13
CA SER A 82 4.54 -0.65 -1.22
C SER A 82 5.36 0.65 -1.18
N MET A 83 6.41 0.80 -1.98
CA MET A 83 7.25 2.01 -1.99
C MET A 83 6.84 2.92 -3.15
N THR A 84 6.56 4.18 -2.85
CA THR A 84 6.20 5.21 -3.83
C THR A 84 7.00 6.48 -3.61
N TRP A 85 7.16 7.28 -4.67
CA TRP A 85 7.79 8.60 -4.58
C TRP A 85 6.74 9.66 -4.25
N SER A 86 7.04 10.51 -3.29
CA SER A 86 6.19 11.62 -2.86
C SER A 86 7.05 12.87 -2.64
N LYS A 87 6.51 14.07 -2.83
CA LYS A 87 7.26 15.30 -2.54
C LYS A 87 7.68 15.29 -1.08
N LYS A 88 8.89 15.77 -0.81
CA LYS A 88 9.50 15.73 0.53
C LYS A 88 8.61 16.35 1.62
N LYS A 89 7.78 17.33 1.27
CA LYS A 89 6.86 18.04 2.17
C LYS A 89 5.41 17.52 2.16
N ASP A 90 5.06 16.64 1.23
CA ASP A 90 3.73 16.05 1.22
C ASP A 90 3.70 14.97 2.30
N PHE A 91 2.97 15.24 3.39
CA PHE A 91 2.51 14.14 4.26
C PHE A 91 1.67 13.20 3.40
N LEU A 92 1.78 11.90 3.66
CA LEU A 92 1.11 10.85 2.90
C LEU A 92 -0.40 11.09 2.93
N LEU A 93 -0.92 11.87 1.98
CA LEU A 93 -2.33 12.00 1.77
C LEU A 93 -2.78 10.63 1.29
N TRP A 94 -3.64 10.03 2.10
CA TRP A 94 -4.27 8.74 1.91
C TRP A 94 -4.66 8.55 0.43
N SER A 95 -3.88 7.79 -0.32
CA SER A 95 -4.27 7.42 -1.68
C SER A 95 -5.39 6.39 -1.55
N GLN A 96 -6.61 6.88 -1.75
CA GLN A 96 -7.80 6.07 -1.91
C GLN A 96 -7.53 5.03 -3.01
N CYS A 97 -7.46 3.76 -2.65
CA CYS A 97 -7.40 2.70 -3.63
C CYS A 97 -8.82 2.32 -4.03
N PRO A 98 -9.26 2.57 -5.28
CA PRO A 98 -10.47 1.95 -5.77
C PRO A 98 -10.31 0.42 -5.73
N LYS A 99 -11.41 -0.29 -5.48
CA LYS A 99 -11.41 -1.75 -5.45
C LYS A 99 -10.90 -2.30 -6.79
N PRO A 100 -10.11 -3.39 -6.80
CA PRO A 100 -10.05 -4.22 -7.99
C PRO A 100 -11.46 -4.77 -8.24
N GLU A 101 -11.98 -4.58 -9.45
CA GLU A 101 -13.22 -5.21 -9.89
C GLU A 101 -13.03 -6.74 -9.84
N HIS A 102 -13.50 -7.36 -8.77
CA HIS A 102 -13.61 -8.80 -8.71
C HIS A 102 -14.73 -9.22 -9.66
N LYS A 103 -14.37 -9.70 -10.85
CA LYS A 103 -15.27 -10.51 -11.68
C LYS A 103 -15.64 -11.74 -10.83
N GLN A 104 -16.85 -11.73 -10.28
CA GLN A 104 -17.45 -12.92 -9.69
C GLN A 104 -17.57 -13.96 -10.81
N GLN A 105 -16.66 -14.93 -10.83
CA GLN A 105 -16.98 -16.23 -11.41
C GLN A 105 -17.86 -16.93 -10.39
N ARG A 106 -19.17 -16.99 -10.69
CA ARG A 106 -20.08 -17.93 -10.03
C ARG A 106 -19.62 -19.33 -10.40
N PHE A 107 -19.37 -20.15 -9.39
CA PHE A 107 -19.49 -21.60 -9.51
C PHE A 107 -20.96 -21.98 -9.32
#